data_AF-A0A8H4UVR1-F1
#
_entry.id   AF-A0A8H4UVR1-F1
#
_cell.length_a   1.000
_cell.length_b   1.000
_cell.length_c   1.000
_cell.angle_alpha   90.00
_cell.angle_beta   90.00
_cell.angle_gamma   90.00
#
_symmetry.space_group_name_H-M   'P 1'
#
loop_
_entity.id
_entity.type
_entity.pdbx_description
1 polymer ?
#
loop_
_entity_poly.entity_id
_entity_poly.type
_entity_poly.pdbx_seq_one_letter_code
_entity_poly.pdbx_strand_id
1 'polypeptide(L)'
;YAKSLKAFNDYLAHTSSGKPGAFDEDAASPILSFIFIQKLGFQITSLSILYTKVPEDKKWPAHWDATGFKSLRSIRKDRVETNTSVVERFGGFASAGTRHVQGTTTIRNDLETMKNAYAIFCETATDLRRVKGLIFPFVFQAILPGWMNKGDPNILGLENCTEPLIIINYSASWINAEDDDFVRSTIRRSLERIEAATEARKTGHRYRFINYCMEWQRRYEGCGEENLKLMREASHRYDPTGLFQSGRAGGFKLDIQ
;
A
#
# COMPACT_ATOMS: atom_id res chain seq x y z
N TYR A 1 8.80 2.84 -15.76
CA TYR A 1 7.85 3.39 -14.77
C TYR A 1 6.60 3.99 -15.43
N ALA A 2 6.69 4.98 -16.33
CA ALA A 2 5.53 5.72 -16.84
C ALA A 2 4.42 4.85 -17.47
N LYS A 3 4.78 3.87 -18.32
CA LYS A 3 3.82 2.92 -18.90
C LYS A 3 3.13 2.06 -17.84
N SER A 4 3.86 1.63 -16.81
CA SER A 4 3.32 0.84 -15.69
C SER A 4 2.35 1.67 -14.84
N LEU A 5 2.70 2.92 -14.53
CA LEU A 5 1.82 3.86 -13.82
C LEU A 5 0.53 4.11 -14.62
N LYS A 6 0.66 4.36 -15.93
CA LYS A 6 -0.50 4.57 -16.80
C LYS A 6 -1.39 3.33 -16.84
N ALA A 7 -0.82 2.14 -17.07
CA ALA A 7 -1.60 0.91 -17.11
C ALA A 7 -2.33 0.62 -15.78
N PHE A 8 -1.68 0.92 -14.64
CA PHE A 8 -2.30 0.79 -13.32
C PHE A 8 -3.44 1.81 -13.14
N ASN A 9 -3.21 3.08 -13.48
CA ASN A 9 -4.23 4.14 -13.42
C ASN A 9 -5.44 3.85 -14.32
N ASP A 10 -5.19 3.44 -15.57
CA ASP A 10 -6.22 3.07 -16.55
C ASP A 10 -7.04 1.87 -16.04
N TYR A 11 -6.39 0.87 -15.45
CA TYR A 11 -7.06 -0.29 -14.86
C TYR A 11 -8.03 0.13 -13.76
N LEU A 12 -7.59 0.96 -12.81
CA LEU A 12 -8.44 1.43 -11.71
C LEU A 12 -9.62 2.27 -12.19
N ALA A 13 -9.39 3.13 -13.19
CA ALA A 13 -10.47 3.89 -13.82
C ALA A 13 -11.47 2.98 -14.52
N HIS A 14 -11.01 1.94 -15.21
CA HIS A 14 -11.88 0.96 -15.85
C HIS A 14 -12.70 0.17 -14.83
N THR A 15 -12.06 -0.43 -13.83
CA THR A 15 -12.74 -1.30 -12.86
C THR A 15 -13.76 -0.58 -11.99
N SER A 16 -13.61 0.74 -11.83
CA SER A 16 -14.55 1.58 -11.08
C SER A 16 -15.59 2.27 -11.95
N SER A 17 -15.62 1.99 -13.26
CA SER A 17 -16.53 2.65 -14.22
C SER A 17 -17.98 2.18 -14.18
N GLY A 18 -18.28 1.10 -13.43
CA GLY A 18 -19.60 0.47 -13.40
C GLY A 18 -20.01 -0.24 -14.70
N LYS A 19 -19.13 -0.29 -15.71
CA LYS A 19 -19.39 -1.01 -16.96
C LYS A 19 -19.46 -2.52 -16.70
N PRO A 20 -20.35 -3.26 -17.38
CA PRO A 20 -20.40 -4.73 -17.27
C PRO A 20 -19.03 -5.37 -17.53
N GLY A 21 -18.62 -6.29 -16.65
CA GLY A 21 -17.35 -7.01 -16.73
C GLY A 21 -16.11 -6.20 -16.34
N ALA A 22 -16.25 -4.94 -15.90
CA ALA A 22 -15.11 -4.14 -15.48
C ALA A 22 -14.55 -4.54 -14.10
N PHE A 23 -15.40 -5.04 -13.21
CA PHE A 23 -15.01 -5.62 -11.93
C PHE A 23 -15.24 -7.14 -11.99
N ASP A 24 -14.24 -7.89 -11.53
CA ASP A 24 -14.26 -9.34 -11.39
C ASP A 24 -13.86 -9.66 -9.95
N GLU A 25 -14.70 -10.40 -9.22
CA GLU A 25 -14.45 -10.75 -7.83
C GLU A 25 -13.33 -11.78 -7.64
N ASP A 26 -12.99 -12.53 -8.68
CA ASP A 26 -11.85 -13.44 -8.65
C ASP A 26 -10.53 -12.72 -8.99
N ALA A 27 -10.60 -11.47 -9.45
CA ALA A 27 -9.43 -10.65 -9.72
C ALA A 27 -9.03 -9.82 -8.50
N ALA A 28 -7.99 -10.26 -7.80
CA ALA A 28 -7.40 -9.47 -6.74
C ALA A 28 -6.78 -8.17 -7.29
N SER A 29 -6.84 -7.11 -6.48
CA SER A 29 -6.28 -5.80 -6.83
C SER A 29 -4.80 -5.91 -7.23
N PRO A 30 -4.36 -5.24 -8.31
CA PRO A 30 -2.96 -5.22 -8.71
C PRO A 30 -2.10 -4.55 -7.64
N ILE A 31 -0.87 -5.03 -7.52
CA ILE A 31 0.18 -4.42 -6.68
C ILE A 31 1.31 -3.99 -7.60
N LEU A 32 1.55 -2.68 -7.70
CA LEU A 32 2.66 -2.11 -8.47
C LEU A 32 3.75 -1.63 -7.51
N SER A 33 4.92 -2.24 -7.59
CA SER A 33 6.07 -1.92 -6.72
C SER A 33 7.24 -1.36 -7.51
N PHE A 34 7.86 -0.32 -6.96
CA PHE A 34 9.17 0.19 -7.35
C PHE A 34 10.14 -0.10 -6.23
N ILE A 35 11.21 -0.85 -6.50
CA ILE A 35 12.08 -1.38 -5.46
C ILE A 35 13.50 -0.91 -5.75
N PHE A 36 14.06 -0.07 -4.88
CA PHE A 36 15.47 0.26 -4.94
C PHE A 36 16.28 -0.76 -4.13
N ILE A 37 17.30 -1.36 -4.74
CA ILE A 37 18.17 -2.34 -4.10
C ILE A 37 19.58 -1.78 -4.07
N GLN A 38 20.04 -1.34 -2.90
CA GLN A 38 21.30 -0.60 -2.74
C GLN A 38 22.51 -1.40 -3.23
N LYS A 39 22.57 -2.71 -2.95
CA LYS A 39 23.67 -3.58 -3.40
C LYS A 39 23.81 -3.68 -4.91
N LEU A 40 22.71 -3.51 -5.64
CA LEU A 40 22.69 -3.63 -7.09
C LEU A 40 22.79 -2.27 -7.81
N GLY A 41 22.55 -1.17 -7.10
CA GLY A 41 22.60 0.18 -7.65
C GLY A 41 21.51 0.49 -8.67
N PHE A 42 20.50 -0.37 -8.83
CA PHE A 42 19.38 -0.16 -9.76
C PHE A 42 18.02 -0.38 -9.09
N GLN A 43 16.98 0.11 -9.77
CA GLN A 43 15.59 -0.02 -9.37
C GLN A 43 14.88 -1.11 -10.18
N ILE A 44 14.07 -1.92 -9.51
CA ILE A 44 13.16 -2.90 -10.14
C ILE A 44 11.74 -2.32 -10.15
N THR A 45 11.02 -2.50 -11.25
CA THR A 45 9.56 -2.33 -11.28
C THR A 45 8.92 -3.71 -11.35
N SER A 46 8.05 -4.01 -10.38
CA SER A 46 7.30 -5.25 -10.31
C SER A 46 5.80 -4.94 -10.36
N LEU A 47 5.06 -5.65 -11.20
CA LEU A 47 3.60 -5.64 -11.20
C LEU A 47 3.13 -7.05 -10.87
N SER A 48 2.41 -7.19 -9.77
CA SER A 48 1.80 -8.44 -9.34
C SER A 48 0.29 -8.36 -9.57
N ILE A 49 -0.23 -9.30 -10.33
CA ILE A 49 -1.66 -9.52 -10.57
C ILE A 49 -1.98 -10.97 -10.24
N LEU A 50 -3.14 -11.20 -9.66
CA LEU A 50 -3.53 -12.47 -9.06
C LEU A 50 -4.98 -12.77 -9.45
N TYR A 51 -5.25 -14.00 -9.83
CA TYR A 51 -6.61 -14.49 -10.11
C TYR A 51 -6.87 -15.70 -9.23
N THR A 52 -7.96 -15.66 -8.45
CA THR A 52 -8.24 -16.66 -7.41
C THR A 52 -9.04 -17.84 -7.93
N LYS A 53 -9.81 -17.65 -9.02
CA LYS A 53 -10.50 -18.76 -9.67
C LYS A 53 -9.47 -19.68 -10.33
N VAL A 54 -9.59 -20.96 -10.01
CA VAL A 54 -8.76 -22.01 -10.60
C VAL A 54 -9.02 -22.03 -12.12
N PRO A 55 -7.99 -21.86 -12.96
CA PRO A 55 -8.19 -21.79 -14.39
C PRO A 55 -8.51 -23.18 -14.96
N GLU A 56 -9.46 -23.25 -15.89
CA GLU A 56 -9.85 -24.49 -16.58
C GLU A 56 -8.79 -24.94 -17.60
N ASP A 57 -7.97 -24.01 -18.08
CA ASP A 57 -6.87 -24.25 -19.00
C ASP A 57 -5.63 -23.40 -18.64
N LYS A 58 -4.60 -23.41 -19.48
CA LYS A 58 -3.37 -22.63 -19.25
C LYS A 58 -3.46 -21.20 -19.80
N LYS A 59 -4.63 -20.71 -20.22
CA LYS A 59 -4.77 -19.37 -20.77
C LYS A 59 -4.76 -18.34 -19.66
N TRP A 60 -4.42 -17.13 -20.09
CA TRP A 60 -4.52 -15.95 -19.26
C TRP A 60 -5.99 -15.65 -18.92
N PRO A 61 -6.33 -15.25 -17.69
CA PRO A 61 -7.72 -14.90 -17.36
C PRO A 61 -8.24 -13.78 -18.25
N ALA A 62 -9.48 -13.93 -18.72
CA ALA A 62 -10.13 -12.99 -19.65
C ALA A 62 -10.18 -11.56 -19.09
N HIS A 63 -10.43 -11.42 -17.78
CA HIS A 63 -10.38 -10.14 -17.07
C HIS A 63 -9.07 -9.41 -17.31
N TRP A 64 -7.93 -10.09 -17.13
CA TRP A 64 -6.61 -9.49 -17.31
C TRP A 64 -6.26 -9.26 -18.78
N ASP A 65 -6.81 -10.04 -19.71
CA ASP A 65 -6.66 -9.84 -21.16
C ASP A 65 -7.31 -8.55 -21.65
N ALA A 66 -8.38 -8.10 -20.99
CA ALA A 66 -9.05 -6.83 -21.28
C ALA A 66 -8.31 -5.59 -20.76
N THR A 67 -7.16 -5.77 -20.08
CA THR A 67 -6.39 -4.68 -19.47
C THR A 67 -5.14 -4.29 -20.26
N GLY A 68 -4.58 -3.12 -19.94
CA GLY A 68 -3.29 -2.68 -20.48
C GLY A 68 -2.09 -3.51 -20.02
N PHE A 69 -2.24 -4.42 -19.04
CA PHE A 69 -1.10 -5.12 -18.42
C PHE A 69 -0.39 -6.09 -19.37
N LYS A 70 -1.11 -6.75 -20.27
CA LYS A 70 -0.52 -7.67 -21.26
C LYS A 70 0.44 -6.96 -22.23
N SER A 71 0.22 -5.67 -22.48
CA SER A 71 1.05 -4.83 -23.35
C SER A 71 2.37 -4.36 -22.72
N LEU A 72 2.53 -4.52 -21.40
CA LEU A 72 3.75 -4.14 -20.71
C LEU A 72 4.89 -5.10 -21.11
N ARG A 73 5.97 -4.54 -21.66
CA ARG A 73 7.20 -5.29 -21.94
C ARG A 73 7.86 -5.65 -20.60
N SER A 74 7.77 -6.91 -20.21
CA SER A 74 8.34 -7.43 -18.96
C SER A 74 8.79 -8.88 -19.12
N ILE A 75 9.61 -9.35 -18.17
CA ILE A 75 9.81 -10.79 -17.95
C ILE A 75 8.60 -11.27 -17.16
N ARG A 76 7.65 -11.92 -17.84
CA ARG A 76 6.45 -12.49 -17.20
C ARG A 76 6.75 -13.87 -16.62
N LYS A 77 6.20 -14.14 -15.44
CA LYS A 77 6.21 -15.44 -14.79
C LYS A 77 4.77 -15.79 -14.44
N ASP A 78 4.11 -16.42 -15.39
CA ASP A 78 2.70 -16.79 -15.28
C ASP A 78 2.66 -18.21 -14.73
N ARG A 79 2.05 -18.38 -13.55
CA ARG A 79 1.99 -19.67 -12.86
C ARG A 79 0.75 -19.78 -12.00
N VAL A 80 0.24 -21.00 -11.92
CA VAL A 80 -0.74 -21.39 -10.90
C VAL A 80 0.06 -21.88 -9.70
N GLU A 81 -0.11 -21.23 -8.55
CA GLU A 81 0.59 -21.54 -7.31
C GLU A 81 -0.37 -21.40 -6.13
N THR A 82 -0.08 -22.08 -5.01
CA THR A 82 -0.89 -21.95 -3.80
C THR A 82 -0.69 -20.58 -3.15
N ASN A 83 -1.67 -20.13 -2.37
CA ASN A 83 -1.54 -18.88 -1.62
C ASN A 83 -0.32 -18.91 -0.67
N THR A 84 -0.04 -20.07 -0.04
CA THR A 84 1.14 -20.27 0.82
C THR A 84 2.44 -19.99 0.06
N SER A 85 2.61 -20.56 -1.13
CA SER A 85 3.81 -20.35 -1.95
C SER A 85 3.98 -18.89 -2.37
N VAL A 86 2.89 -18.18 -2.66
CA VAL A 86 2.92 -16.73 -2.94
C VAL A 86 3.41 -15.98 -1.70
N VAL A 87 2.83 -16.25 -0.52
CA VAL A 87 3.18 -15.57 0.72
C VAL A 87 4.64 -15.81 1.10
N GLU A 88 5.12 -17.04 1.06
CA GLU A 88 6.53 -17.37 1.34
C GLU A 88 7.49 -16.63 0.40
N ARG A 89 7.16 -16.57 -0.89
CA ARG A 89 7.96 -15.88 -1.90
C ARG A 89 7.99 -14.37 -1.68
N PHE A 90 6.87 -13.75 -1.30
CA PHE A 90 6.84 -12.32 -0.95
C PHE A 90 7.57 -12.07 0.39
N GLY A 91 7.43 -12.97 1.35
CA GLY A 91 8.09 -12.90 2.66
C GLY A 91 9.62 -12.98 2.59
N GLY A 92 10.17 -13.64 1.57
CA GLY A 92 11.63 -13.74 1.36
C GLY A 92 12.36 -12.40 1.22
N PHE A 93 11.64 -11.30 0.94
CA PHE A 93 12.21 -9.94 0.89
C PHE A 93 12.34 -9.27 2.28
N ALA A 94 11.81 -9.89 3.33
CA ALA A 94 11.90 -9.43 4.72
C ALA A 94 12.73 -10.41 5.56
N SER A 95 14.05 -10.46 5.29
CA SER A 95 14.95 -11.37 5.99
C SER A 95 14.99 -11.08 7.50
N ALA A 96 14.92 -12.15 8.30
CA ALA A 96 15.04 -12.05 9.76
C ALA A 96 16.35 -11.38 10.18
N GLY A 97 16.33 -10.66 11.29
CA GLY A 97 17.49 -9.96 11.84
C GLY A 97 17.86 -8.65 11.13
N THR A 98 17.06 -8.22 10.13
CA THR A 98 17.22 -6.88 9.54
C THR A 98 16.36 -5.85 10.28
N ARG A 99 16.75 -4.59 10.13
CA ARG A 99 16.02 -3.43 10.66
C ARG A 99 14.95 -3.05 9.66
N HIS A 100 13.79 -2.61 10.13
CA HIS A 100 12.64 -2.35 9.27
C HIS A 100 11.89 -1.08 9.66
N VAL A 101 11.32 -0.43 8.66
CA VAL A 101 10.29 0.58 8.84
C VAL A 101 9.26 0.48 7.72
N GLN A 102 8.01 0.72 8.06
CA GLN A 102 6.92 0.85 7.10
C GLN A 102 6.18 2.15 7.35
N GLY A 103 5.60 2.72 6.30
CA GLY A 103 4.78 3.91 6.41
C GLY A 103 3.83 4.02 5.23
N THR A 104 2.64 4.56 5.46
CA THR A 104 1.61 4.58 4.42
C THR A 104 0.99 5.95 4.23
N THR A 105 0.51 6.22 3.02
CA THR A 105 -0.48 7.25 2.76
C THR A 105 -1.48 6.73 1.74
N THR A 106 -2.62 7.40 1.57
CA THR A 106 -3.65 6.96 0.63
C THR A 106 -4.00 8.10 -0.30
N ILE A 107 -4.06 7.80 -1.59
CA ILE A 107 -4.43 8.76 -2.64
C ILE A 107 -5.61 8.22 -3.46
N ARG A 108 -6.33 9.12 -4.12
CA ARG A 108 -7.28 8.81 -5.20
C ARG A 108 -6.50 8.43 -6.47
N ASN A 109 -7.18 7.75 -7.39
CA ASN A 109 -6.60 7.36 -8.68
C ASN A 109 -6.36 8.55 -9.64
N ASP A 110 -5.30 9.33 -9.38
CA ASP A 110 -4.86 10.44 -10.22
C ASP A 110 -3.43 10.22 -10.75
N LEU A 111 -3.28 10.21 -12.08
CA LEU A 111 -2.03 9.84 -12.73
C LEU A 111 -0.88 10.81 -12.42
N GLU A 112 -1.15 12.11 -12.30
CA GLU A 112 -0.12 13.11 -11.99
C GLU A 112 0.31 13.01 -10.53
N THR A 113 -0.61 12.79 -9.59
CA THR A 113 -0.28 12.48 -8.19
C THR A 113 0.57 11.22 -8.09
N MET A 114 0.24 10.15 -8.84
CA MET A 114 1.05 8.92 -8.88
C MET A 114 2.47 9.18 -9.41
N LYS A 115 2.62 10.01 -10.45
CA LYS A 115 3.94 10.41 -11.00
C LYS A 115 4.74 11.23 -10.00
N ASN A 116 4.10 12.20 -9.33
CA ASN A 116 4.75 13.01 -8.30
C ASN A 116 5.23 12.16 -7.14
N ALA A 117 4.40 11.21 -6.67
CA ALA A 117 4.77 10.30 -5.60
C ALA A 117 5.94 9.39 -6.00
N TYR A 118 5.98 8.91 -7.25
CA TYR A 118 7.12 8.18 -7.80
C TYR A 118 8.39 9.03 -7.88
N ALA A 119 8.29 10.29 -8.32
CA ALA A 119 9.43 11.20 -8.38
C ALA A 119 10.02 11.46 -6.99
N ILE A 120 9.17 11.72 -5.99
CA ILE A 120 9.56 11.87 -4.59
C ILE A 120 10.26 10.59 -4.09
N PHE A 121 9.73 9.41 -4.41
CA PHE A 121 10.42 8.15 -4.10
C PHE A 121 11.82 8.06 -4.71
N CYS A 122 12.01 8.44 -5.98
CA CYS A 122 13.34 8.41 -6.60
C CYS A 122 14.35 9.31 -5.90
N GLU A 123 13.93 10.50 -5.46
CA GLU A 123 14.77 11.40 -4.66
C GLU A 123 15.09 10.77 -3.30
N THR A 124 14.09 10.24 -2.60
CA THR A 124 14.26 9.56 -1.31
C THR A 124 15.20 8.35 -1.42
N ALA A 125 15.10 7.56 -2.50
CA ALA A 125 16.01 6.46 -2.77
C ALA A 125 17.45 6.95 -3.03
N THR A 126 17.61 8.13 -3.64
CA THR A 126 18.92 8.76 -3.83
C THR A 126 19.53 9.20 -2.50
N ASP A 127 18.74 9.79 -1.61
CA ASP A 127 19.19 10.20 -0.27
C ASP A 127 19.63 8.99 0.58
N LEU A 128 18.90 7.88 0.45
CA LEU A 128 19.15 6.66 1.21
C LEU A 128 20.19 5.73 0.55
N ARG A 129 20.77 6.09 -0.60
CA ARG A 129 21.71 5.21 -1.34
C ARG A 129 22.94 4.77 -0.55
N ARG A 130 23.32 5.55 0.48
CA ARG A 130 24.46 5.26 1.36
C ARG A 130 24.16 4.20 2.44
N VAL A 131 22.88 3.91 2.70
CA VAL A 131 22.46 3.02 3.78
C VAL A 131 22.80 1.58 3.41
N LYS A 132 23.65 0.95 4.22
CA LYS A 132 24.22 -0.36 3.90
C LYS A 132 23.15 -1.44 3.90
N GLY A 133 23.06 -2.17 2.78
CA GLY A 133 22.13 -3.29 2.64
C GLY A 133 20.68 -2.87 2.48
N LEU A 134 20.42 -1.61 2.13
CA LEU A 134 19.07 -1.10 1.95
C LEU A 134 18.31 -1.85 0.84
N ILE A 135 17.13 -2.34 1.19
CA ILE A 135 16.08 -2.76 0.26
C ILE A 135 14.89 -1.82 0.50
N PHE A 136 14.48 -1.08 -0.53
CA PHE A 136 13.49 -0.01 -0.38
C PHE A 136 12.33 -0.13 -1.39
N PRO A 137 11.38 -1.04 -1.12
CA PRO A 137 10.07 -1.06 -1.77
C PRO A 137 9.23 0.20 -1.53
N PHE A 138 8.73 0.74 -2.64
CA PHE A 138 7.67 1.74 -2.72
C PHE A 138 6.51 1.16 -3.53
N VAL A 139 5.36 0.98 -2.90
CA VAL A 139 4.30 0.12 -3.41
C VAL A 139 3.00 0.89 -3.55
N PHE A 140 2.36 0.74 -4.70
CA PHE A 140 0.97 1.13 -4.95
C PHE A 140 0.09 -0.10 -4.85
N GLN A 141 -0.78 -0.12 -3.86
CA GLN A 141 -1.78 -1.16 -3.63
C GLN A 141 -3.17 -0.57 -3.82
N ALA A 142 -3.93 -1.12 -4.76
CA ALA A 142 -5.27 -0.63 -5.03
C ALA A 142 -6.31 -1.23 -4.09
N ILE A 143 -7.26 -0.42 -3.65
CA ILE A 143 -8.51 -0.86 -3.04
C ILE A 143 -9.65 -0.39 -3.93
N LEU A 144 -10.44 -1.33 -4.44
CA LEU A 144 -11.53 -1.05 -5.36
C LEU A 144 -12.85 -0.82 -4.62
N PRO A 145 -13.76 0.02 -5.14
CA PRO A 145 -15.09 0.22 -4.57
C PRO A 145 -15.85 -1.09 -4.33
N GLY A 146 -15.77 -2.03 -5.27
CA GLY A 146 -16.40 -3.34 -5.14
C GLY A 146 -15.94 -4.11 -3.90
N TRP A 147 -14.69 -3.91 -3.45
CA TRP A 147 -14.17 -4.52 -2.23
C TRP A 147 -14.51 -3.72 -0.98
N MET A 148 -14.44 -2.39 -1.04
CA MET A 148 -14.76 -1.52 0.11
C MET A 148 -16.23 -1.60 0.53
N ASN A 149 -17.11 -1.88 -0.42
CA ASN A 149 -18.56 -1.96 -0.21
C ASN A 149 -19.08 -3.41 -0.17
N LYS A 150 -18.18 -4.42 -0.10
CA LYS A 150 -18.59 -5.83 0.03
C LYS A 150 -18.84 -6.16 1.50
N GLY A 151 -20.04 -6.61 1.81
CA GLY A 151 -20.45 -6.96 3.17
C GLY A 151 -20.88 -5.75 3.99
N ASP A 152 -20.93 -5.92 5.31
CA ASP A 152 -21.38 -4.87 6.22
C ASP A 152 -20.31 -3.79 6.46
N PRO A 153 -20.72 -2.54 6.75
CA PRO A 153 -19.82 -1.47 7.21
C PRO A 153 -18.94 -1.92 8.38
N ASN A 154 -17.71 -1.40 8.43
CA ASN A 154 -16.75 -1.75 9.48
C ASN A 154 -15.92 -0.55 9.91
N ILE A 155 -15.05 -0.75 10.89
CA ILE A 155 -14.29 0.31 11.55
C ILE A 155 -13.34 1.09 10.62
N LEU A 156 -13.09 0.61 9.40
CA LEU A 156 -12.22 1.29 8.45
C LEU A 156 -12.88 2.56 7.87
N GLY A 157 -14.22 2.66 7.88
CA GLY A 157 -14.94 3.84 7.41
C GLY A 157 -14.76 4.10 5.91
N LEU A 158 -14.70 3.02 5.13
CA LEU A 158 -14.51 3.02 3.67
C LEU A 158 -15.78 2.61 2.91
N GLU A 159 -16.80 2.17 3.63
CA GLU A 159 -18.15 2.03 3.11
C GLU A 159 -18.59 3.36 2.48
N ASN A 160 -19.26 3.31 1.34
CA ASN A 160 -19.64 4.42 0.48
C ASN A 160 -18.51 5.03 -0.37
N CYS A 161 -17.28 4.53 -0.31
CA CYS A 161 -16.25 4.97 -1.26
C CYS A 161 -16.57 4.42 -2.66
N THR A 162 -16.93 5.30 -3.60
CA THR A 162 -17.32 4.96 -4.98
C THR A 162 -16.16 5.03 -5.98
N GLU A 163 -15.01 5.51 -5.54
CA GLU A 163 -13.80 5.67 -6.35
C GLU A 163 -12.69 4.74 -5.84
N PRO A 164 -11.77 4.30 -6.71
CA PRO A 164 -10.66 3.46 -6.29
C PRO A 164 -9.65 4.29 -5.49
N LEU A 165 -9.19 3.70 -4.39
CA LEU A 165 -8.11 4.24 -3.57
C LEU A 165 -6.80 3.51 -3.87
N ILE A 166 -5.69 4.22 -3.73
CA ILE A 166 -4.34 3.66 -3.83
C ILE A 166 -3.66 3.90 -2.49
N ILE A 167 -3.39 2.82 -1.76
CA ILE A 167 -2.47 2.85 -0.64
C ILE A 167 -1.05 2.90 -1.22
N ILE A 168 -0.35 3.96 -0.88
CA ILE A 168 1.09 4.08 -1.04
C ILE A 168 1.74 3.53 0.22
N ASN A 169 2.61 2.54 0.06
CA ASN A 169 3.34 1.93 1.17
C ASN A 169 4.85 1.99 0.92
N TYR A 170 5.57 2.63 1.84
CA TYR A 170 7.00 2.43 1.99
C TYR A 170 7.23 1.21 2.88
N SER A 171 8.16 0.36 2.46
CA SER A 171 8.71 -0.69 3.30
C SER A 171 10.20 -0.71 3.06
N ALA A 172 10.99 -0.31 4.05
CA ALA A 172 12.44 -0.30 3.95
C ALA A 172 13.04 -1.30 4.93
N SER A 173 14.12 -1.96 4.53
CA SER A 173 14.96 -2.74 5.42
C SER A 173 16.44 -2.41 5.23
N TRP A 174 17.20 -2.45 6.33
CA TRP A 174 18.64 -2.17 6.35
C TRP A 174 19.35 -2.94 7.46
N ILE A 175 20.69 -2.82 7.53
CA ILE A 175 21.52 -3.66 8.42
C ILE A 175 21.96 -2.91 9.68
N ASN A 176 22.48 -1.69 9.53
CA ASN A 176 23.17 -1.00 10.62
C ASN A 176 22.22 -0.16 11.48
N ALA A 177 22.32 -0.30 12.80
CA ALA A 177 21.49 0.48 13.74
C ALA A 177 21.79 1.99 13.72
N GLU A 178 22.99 2.39 13.30
CA GLU A 178 23.39 3.80 13.21
C GLU A 178 22.59 4.59 12.16
N ASP A 179 21.98 3.91 11.18
CA ASP A 179 21.19 4.54 10.13
C ASP A 179 19.70 4.68 10.50
N ASP A 180 19.29 4.21 11.68
CA ASP A 180 17.88 4.11 12.10
C ASP A 180 17.11 5.43 12.00
N ASP A 181 17.62 6.46 12.66
CA ASP A 181 16.96 7.76 12.71
C ASP A 181 17.02 8.45 11.35
N PHE A 182 18.10 8.24 10.61
CA PHE A 182 18.25 8.76 9.26
C PHE A 182 17.21 8.16 8.31
N VAL A 183 17.06 6.83 8.29
CA VAL A 183 16.09 6.14 7.43
C VAL A 183 14.66 6.52 7.82
N ARG A 184 14.31 6.45 9.11
CA ARG A 184 12.96 6.77 9.61
C ARG A 184 12.57 8.21 9.30
N SER A 185 13.44 9.18 9.59
CA SER A 185 13.15 10.60 9.34
C SER A 185 13.06 10.92 7.84
N THR A 186 13.87 10.26 7.01
CA THR A 186 13.85 10.45 5.55
C THR A 186 12.57 9.91 4.93
N ILE A 187 12.11 8.72 5.35
CA ILE A 187 10.83 8.16 4.90
C ILE A 187 9.65 8.99 5.38
N ARG A 188 9.67 9.47 6.64
CA ARG A 188 8.65 10.40 7.15
C ARG A 188 8.55 11.66 6.28
N ARG A 189 9.67 12.36 6.04
CA ARG A 189 9.69 13.55 5.16
C ARG A 189 9.18 13.23 3.77
N SER A 190 9.52 12.05 3.22
CA SER A 190 9.02 11.58 1.93
C SER A 190 7.50 11.45 1.90
N LEU A 191 6.89 10.86 2.94
CA LEU A 191 5.44 10.74 3.06
C LEU A 191 4.76 12.11 3.19
N GLU A 192 5.29 12.99 4.06
CA GLU A 192 4.78 14.36 4.23
C GLU A 192 4.83 15.14 2.91
N ARG A 193 5.87 14.96 2.10
CA ARG A 193 5.99 15.55 0.75
C ARG A 193 4.95 14.99 -0.22
N ILE A 194 4.67 13.68 -0.18
CA ILE A 194 3.62 13.07 -1.01
C ILE A 194 2.26 13.63 -0.61
N GLU A 195 1.97 13.70 0.69
CA GLU A 195 0.72 14.25 1.23
C GLU A 195 0.53 15.70 0.78
N ALA A 196 1.56 16.55 0.94
CA ALA A 196 1.53 17.94 0.47
C ALA A 196 1.30 18.05 -1.05
N ALA A 197 1.91 17.17 -1.85
CA ALA A 197 1.69 17.14 -3.31
C ALA A 197 0.26 16.74 -3.70
N THR A 198 -0.47 16.06 -2.81
CA THR A 198 -1.87 15.68 -3.05
C THR A 198 -2.86 16.80 -2.74
N GLU A 199 -2.52 17.71 -1.82
CA GLU A 199 -3.37 18.85 -1.43
C GLU A 199 -3.66 19.76 -2.63
N ALA A 200 -2.63 20.09 -3.42
CA ALA A 200 -2.76 20.94 -4.61
C ALA A 200 -3.76 20.38 -5.63
N ARG A 201 -3.99 19.07 -5.64
CA ARG A 201 -4.89 18.37 -6.58
C ARG A 201 -6.16 17.84 -5.91
N LYS A 202 -6.29 17.97 -4.58
CA LYS A 202 -7.34 17.35 -3.76
C LYS A 202 -7.44 15.84 -3.96
N THR A 203 -6.31 15.18 -4.18
CA THR A 203 -6.23 13.74 -4.46
C THR A 203 -5.83 12.92 -3.24
N GLY A 204 -5.56 13.55 -2.10
CA GLY A 204 -5.28 12.86 -0.83
C GLY A 204 -6.54 12.26 -0.22
N HIS A 205 -6.41 11.10 0.41
CA HIS A 205 -7.47 10.46 1.18
C HIS A 205 -7.05 10.32 2.65
N ARG A 206 -7.99 10.47 3.59
CA ARG A 206 -7.69 10.43 5.05
C ARG A 206 -7.24 9.05 5.54
N TYR A 207 -7.70 7.99 4.88
CA TYR A 207 -7.42 6.62 5.30
C TYR A 207 -5.91 6.35 5.34
N ARG A 208 -5.46 5.62 6.34
CA ARG A 208 -4.08 5.11 6.45
C ARG A 208 -4.17 3.63 6.74
N PHE A 209 -3.36 2.82 6.06
CA PHE A 209 -3.43 1.38 6.25
C PHE A 209 -2.79 1.01 7.59
N ILE A 210 -3.64 0.76 8.58
CA ILE A 210 -3.32 0.72 10.01
C ILE A 210 -2.14 -0.23 10.31
N ASN A 211 -2.08 -1.37 9.62
CA ASN A 211 -1.07 -2.41 9.83
C ASN A 211 0.36 -1.93 9.52
N TYR A 212 0.54 -0.97 8.62
CA TYR A 212 1.85 -0.53 8.11
C TYR A 212 2.11 0.97 8.35
N CYS A 213 1.36 1.60 9.24
CA CYS A 213 1.64 2.98 9.64
C CYS A 213 2.97 3.09 10.40
N MET A 214 3.64 4.23 10.27
CA MET A 214 4.74 4.62 11.17
C MET A 214 4.17 5.11 12.50
N GLU A 215 4.98 5.05 13.55
CA GLU A 215 4.62 5.39 14.93
C GLU A 215 4.06 6.81 15.10
N TRP A 216 4.49 7.76 14.26
CA TRP A 216 4.00 9.15 14.30
C TRP A 216 2.63 9.34 13.64
N GLN A 217 2.16 8.37 12.85
CA GLN A 217 0.93 8.52 12.06
C GLN A 217 -0.32 8.28 12.91
N ARG A 218 -1.23 9.26 12.86
CA ARG A 218 -2.54 9.19 13.52
C ARG A 218 -3.54 8.33 12.72
N ARG A 219 -3.26 7.04 12.62
CA ARG A 219 -3.95 6.12 11.72
C ARG A 219 -5.45 5.97 11.96
N TYR A 220 -5.90 6.04 13.22
CA TYR A 220 -7.30 5.85 13.57
C TYR A 220 -8.17 7.06 13.23
N GLU A 221 -7.58 8.26 13.08
CA GLU A 221 -8.30 9.43 12.54
C GLU A 221 -8.72 9.19 11.08
N GLY A 222 -7.95 8.37 10.34
CA GLY A 222 -8.28 7.95 8.98
C GLY A 222 -9.55 7.11 8.85
N CYS A 223 -10.02 6.49 9.94
CA CYS A 223 -11.26 5.71 10.00
C CYS A 223 -12.53 6.57 10.03
N GLY A 224 -12.40 7.88 10.22
CA GLY A 224 -13.52 8.79 10.45
C GLY A 224 -13.85 8.98 11.93
N GLU A 225 -14.47 10.11 12.25
CA GLU A 225 -14.71 10.57 13.62
C GLU A 225 -15.65 9.64 14.39
N GLU A 226 -16.72 9.15 13.74
CA GLU A 226 -17.70 8.24 14.35
C GLU A 226 -17.06 6.91 14.73
N ASN A 227 -16.25 6.33 13.83
CA ASN A 227 -15.53 5.09 14.10
C ASN A 227 -14.46 5.28 15.17
N LEU A 228 -13.76 6.42 15.19
CA LEU A 228 -12.82 6.73 16.26
C LEU A 228 -13.52 6.86 17.62
N LYS A 229 -14.68 7.53 17.66
CA LYS A 229 -15.51 7.61 18.86
C LYS A 229 -15.95 6.22 19.33
N LEU A 230 -16.43 5.37 18.43
CA LEU A 230 -16.81 3.99 18.74
C LEU A 230 -15.65 3.18 19.31
N MET A 231 -14.44 3.30 18.74
CA MET A 231 -13.23 2.64 19.27
C MET A 231 -12.92 3.11 20.69
N ARG A 232 -13.05 4.40 20.98
CA ARG A 232 -12.82 4.97 22.31
C ARG A 232 -13.86 4.48 23.32
N GLU A 233 -15.14 4.51 22.96
CA GLU A 233 -16.23 4.00 23.79
C GLU A 233 -16.05 2.51 24.12
N ALA A 234 -15.68 1.70 23.13
CA ALA A 234 -15.36 0.30 23.33
C ALA A 234 -14.16 0.11 24.27
N SER A 235 -13.11 0.92 24.12
CA SER A 235 -11.94 0.90 25.03
C SER A 235 -12.37 1.19 26.47
N HIS A 236 -13.18 2.22 26.72
CA HIS A 236 -13.66 2.53 28.08
C HIS A 236 -14.54 1.43 28.67
N ARG A 237 -15.39 0.80 27.85
CA ARG A 237 -16.32 -0.23 28.29
C ARG A 237 -15.62 -1.54 28.65
N TYR A 238 -14.63 -1.94 27.87
CA TYR A 238 -14.03 -3.28 27.95
C TYR A 238 -12.60 -3.29 28.51
N ASP A 239 -11.91 -2.15 28.53
CA ASP A 239 -10.61 -1.94 29.15
C ASP A 239 -10.63 -0.67 30.04
N PRO A 240 -11.46 -0.64 31.10
CA PRO A 240 -11.66 0.56 31.91
C PRO A 240 -10.40 1.01 32.67
N THR A 241 -9.43 0.11 32.90
CA THR A 241 -8.14 0.43 33.50
C THR A 241 -7.09 0.88 32.48
N GLY A 242 -7.42 0.83 31.18
CA GLY A 242 -6.57 1.29 30.09
C GLY A 242 -5.30 0.45 29.90
N LEU A 243 -5.31 -0.83 30.23
CA LEU A 243 -4.15 -1.72 30.12
C LEU A 243 -3.56 -1.72 28.69
N PHE A 244 -4.41 -1.69 27.67
CA PHE A 244 -3.96 -1.66 26.27
C PHE A 244 -3.55 -0.25 25.80
N GLN A 245 -4.06 0.79 26.48
CA GLN A 245 -3.71 2.18 26.19
C GLN A 245 -2.37 2.60 26.83
N SER A 246 -2.10 2.22 28.08
CA SER A 246 -0.89 2.65 28.82
C SER A 246 0.10 1.53 29.11
N GLY A 247 -0.38 0.30 29.27
CA GLY A 247 0.43 -0.84 29.77
C GLY A 247 1.33 -1.52 28.74
N ARG A 248 1.30 -1.12 27.46
CA ARG A 248 2.15 -1.68 26.41
C ARG A 248 3.02 -0.61 25.77
N ALA A 249 4.33 -0.86 25.74
CA ALA A 249 5.32 -0.05 25.03
C ALA A 249 5.12 -0.02 23.50
N GLY A 250 4.39 -0.99 22.95
CA GLY A 250 4.06 -1.09 21.53
C GLY A 250 2.57 -1.03 21.24
N GLY A 251 2.23 -0.98 19.95
CA GLY A 251 0.86 -0.83 19.47
C GLY A 251 0.36 0.60 19.67
N PHE A 252 -0.39 1.12 18.71
CA PHE A 252 -0.76 2.53 18.73
C PHE A 252 -2.01 2.71 19.57
N LYS A 253 -2.10 3.89 20.15
CA LYS A 253 -3.11 4.24 21.14
C LYS A 253 -4.25 5.01 20.48
N LEU A 254 -5.36 5.11 21.19
CA LEU A 254 -6.54 5.87 20.75
C LEU A 254 -6.51 7.33 21.21
N ASP A 255 -5.40 7.77 21.80
CA ASP A 255 -5.20 9.09 22.41
C ASP A 255 -6.38 9.47 23.31
N ILE A 256 -6.78 8.51 24.16
CA ILE A 256 -7.83 8.66 25.16
C ILE A 256 -7.21 9.40 26.34
N GLN A 257 -7.82 10.53 26.71
CA GLN A 257 -7.51 11.24 27.96
C GLN A 257 -8.13 10.52 29.16
#